data_AF-A0A955IGX0-F1
#
_entry.id   AF-A0A955IGX0-F1
#
_cell.length_a   1.000
_cell.length_b   1.000
_cell.length_c   1.000
_cell.angle_alpha   90.00
_cell.angle_beta   90.00
_cell.angle_gamma   90.00
#
_symmetry.space_group_name_H-M   'P 1'
#
loop_
_entity.id
_entity.type
_entity.pdbx_description
1 polymer ?
#
loop_
_entity_poly.entity_id
_entity_poly.type
_entity_poly.pdbx_seq_one_letter_code
_entity_poly.pdbx_strand_id
1 'polypeptide(L)'
;MATNREELNPIENPLEPDALASDDARRSAAPGLKRADDPEVQARLADLVRETGGLSPESFDGRLVRDLLTAALKLAPDGRDTGELKLITAAVKELRYAMRVFAQYHEPHKVTIFGSARTKPEHPDYAAARDFGRLMAEAGWMVITGAGDGI
;
A
#
# COMPACT_ATOMS: atom_id res chain seq x y z
N MET A 1 -46.92 -11.36 -13.80
CA MET A 1 -46.34 -10.62 -12.66
C MET A 1 -46.16 -11.60 -11.52
N ALA A 2 -44.99 -12.22 -11.42
CA ALA A 2 -44.61 -13.12 -10.34
C ALA A 2 -43.32 -12.58 -9.73
N THR A 3 -43.30 -12.52 -8.41
CA THR A 3 -42.43 -11.74 -7.53
C THR A 3 -41.12 -12.47 -7.23
N ASN A 4 -40.00 -11.99 -7.78
CA ASN A 4 -38.65 -12.44 -7.43
C ASN A 4 -38.18 -11.73 -6.15
N ARG A 5 -38.50 -12.28 -4.98
CA ARG A 5 -38.07 -11.74 -3.67
C ARG A 5 -37.57 -12.81 -2.70
N GLU A 6 -36.88 -13.84 -3.22
CA GLU A 6 -36.23 -14.87 -2.40
C GLU A 6 -34.70 -14.73 -2.29
N GLU A 7 -34.04 -13.83 -3.02
CA GLU A 7 -32.58 -13.64 -2.97
C GLU A 7 -32.08 -12.81 -1.76
N LEU A 8 -32.97 -12.46 -0.82
CA LEU A 8 -32.64 -11.62 0.35
C LEU A 8 -32.67 -12.37 1.69
N ASN A 9 -32.85 -13.70 1.68
CA ASN A 9 -32.65 -14.46 2.90
C ASN A 9 -31.15 -14.54 3.20
N PRO A 10 -30.71 -14.20 4.42
CA PRO A 10 -29.31 -14.37 4.81
C PRO A 10 -28.91 -15.84 4.61
N ILE A 11 -27.75 -16.07 4.01
CA ILE A 11 -27.14 -17.41 4.02
C ILE A 11 -26.91 -17.74 5.50
N GLU A 12 -27.59 -18.76 6.02
CA GLU A 12 -27.25 -19.34 7.32
C GLU A 12 -25.80 -19.82 7.23
N ASN A 13 -24.90 -19.04 7.81
CA ASN A 13 -23.49 -19.37 7.88
C ASN A 13 -23.34 -20.53 8.87
N PRO A 14 -22.98 -21.76 8.44
CA PRO A 14 -22.83 -22.90 9.34
C PRO A 14 -21.51 -22.83 10.13
N LEU A 15 -20.68 -21.82 9.88
CA LEU A 15 -19.48 -21.57 10.64
C LEU A 15 -19.87 -20.77 11.89
N GLU A 16 -19.86 -21.45 13.02
CA GLU A 16 -20.01 -20.84 14.34
C GLU A 16 -19.23 -19.50 14.43
N PRO A 17 -19.86 -18.42 14.92
CA PRO A 17 -19.12 -17.23 15.23
C PRO A 17 -18.30 -17.52 16.47
N ASP A 18 -17.02 -17.93 16.31
CA ASP A 18 -15.90 -17.71 17.26
C ASP A 18 -14.78 -18.78 17.16
N ALA A 19 -14.12 -18.90 15.99
CA ALA A 19 -12.86 -19.68 15.88
C ALA A 19 -11.64 -18.85 15.42
N LEU A 20 -11.86 -17.66 14.84
CA LEU A 20 -10.78 -16.75 14.42
C LEU A 20 -10.65 -15.51 15.33
N ALA A 21 -11.61 -15.27 16.22
CA ALA A 21 -11.57 -14.15 17.17
C ALA A 21 -10.92 -14.51 18.51
N SER A 22 -10.42 -15.74 18.69
CA SER A 22 -10.21 -16.30 20.02
C SER A 22 -8.76 -16.37 20.52
N ASP A 23 -7.71 -15.97 19.76
CA ASP A 23 -6.32 -15.97 20.27
C ASP A 23 -5.66 -14.57 20.35
N ASP A 24 -5.98 -13.66 19.43
CA ASP A 24 -5.30 -12.35 19.34
C ASP A 24 -5.83 -11.30 20.31
N ALA A 25 -7.14 -11.30 20.61
CA ALA A 25 -7.72 -10.39 21.60
C ALA A 25 -7.13 -10.62 23.02
N ARG A 26 -6.66 -11.85 23.31
CA ARG A 26 -6.01 -12.21 24.58
C ARG A 26 -4.55 -11.73 24.70
N ARG A 27 -3.89 -11.38 23.60
CA ARG A 27 -2.47 -10.91 23.61
C ARG A 27 -2.33 -9.42 23.90
N SER A 28 -3.40 -8.64 23.76
CA SER A 28 -3.38 -7.18 23.98
C SER A 28 -3.13 -6.74 25.43
N ALA A 29 -3.07 -7.67 26.39
CA ALA A 29 -2.86 -7.38 27.80
C ALA A 29 -1.92 -8.38 28.51
N ALA A 30 -0.94 -8.96 27.81
CA ALA A 30 0.09 -9.74 28.49
C ALA A 30 0.98 -8.80 29.34
N PRO A 31 1.08 -8.99 30.67
CA PRO A 31 1.88 -8.11 31.53
C PRO A 31 3.35 -8.12 31.10
N GLY A 32 3.91 -6.93 30.83
CA GLY A 32 5.32 -6.74 30.48
C GLY A 32 5.61 -6.37 29.01
N LEU A 33 4.61 -6.25 28.14
CA LEU A 33 4.82 -5.74 26.78
C LEU A 33 5.11 -4.24 26.78
N LYS A 34 6.20 -3.83 26.12
CA LYS A 34 6.52 -2.41 25.91
C LYS A 34 5.71 -1.87 24.73
N ARG A 35 5.23 -0.64 24.87
CA ARG A 35 4.60 0.07 23.76
C ARG A 35 5.63 0.42 22.70
N ALA A 36 5.20 0.57 21.45
CA ALA A 36 6.09 0.99 20.38
C ALA A 36 6.75 2.36 20.64
N ASP A 37 6.08 3.25 21.39
CA ASP A 37 6.58 4.57 21.79
C ASP A 37 7.38 4.58 23.11
N ASP A 38 7.62 3.41 23.71
CA ASP A 38 8.44 3.27 24.92
C ASP A 38 9.87 3.79 24.66
N PRO A 39 10.48 4.58 25.57
CA PRO A 39 11.80 5.15 25.37
C PRO A 39 12.89 4.13 25.04
N GLU A 40 12.83 2.93 25.61
CA GLU A 40 13.81 1.88 25.32
C GLU A 40 13.60 1.28 23.93
N VAL A 41 12.34 1.12 23.51
CA VAL A 41 12.01 0.70 22.14
C VAL A 41 12.47 1.76 21.14
N GLN A 42 12.22 3.03 21.42
CA GLN A 42 12.65 4.15 20.58
C GLN A 42 14.17 4.25 20.46
N ALA A 43 14.92 4.01 21.54
CA ALA A 43 16.37 3.94 21.52
C ALA A 43 16.88 2.81 20.62
N ARG A 44 16.27 1.61 20.73
CA ARG A 44 16.61 0.47 19.86
C ARG A 44 16.30 0.74 18.39
N LEU A 45 15.17 1.40 18.09
CA LEU A 45 14.85 1.79 16.71
C LEU A 45 15.84 2.82 16.16
N ALA A 46 16.26 3.79 16.98
CA ALA A 46 17.31 4.75 16.62
C ALA A 46 18.63 4.05 16.30
N ASP A 47 19.03 3.06 17.09
CA ASP A 47 20.22 2.25 16.83
C ASP A 47 20.11 1.50 15.49
N LEU A 48 18.97 0.86 15.22
CA LEU A 48 18.74 0.18 13.95
C LEU A 48 18.81 1.12 12.74
N VAL A 49 18.24 2.33 12.84
CA VAL A 49 18.29 3.34 11.77
C VAL A 49 19.73 3.74 11.47
N ARG A 50 20.53 3.97 12.52
CA ARG A 50 21.94 4.32 12.41
C ARG A 50 22.76 3.19 11.80
N GLU A 51 22.59 1.96 12.28
CA GLU A 51 23.36 0.79 11.85
C GLU A 51 23.07 0.36 10.41
N THR A 52 21.81 0.47 9.97
CA THR A 52 21.39 -0.03 8.66
C THR A 52 21.41 1.03 7.56
N GLY A 53 21.07 2.27 7.90
CA GLY A 53 20.92 3.37 6.93
C GLY A 53 22.07 4.37 6.94
N GLY A 54 22.95 4.34 7.94
CA GLY A 54 23.97 5.38 8.14
C GLY A 54 23.39 6.75 8.49
N LEU A 55 22.07 6.84 8.72
CA LEU A 55 21.39 8.07 9.08
C LEU A 55 21.61 8.36 10.56
N SER A 56 21.94 9.61 10.88
CA SER A 56 21.90 10.06 12.27
C SER A 56 20.47 9.92 12.80
N PRO A 57 20.24 9.31 13.97
CA PRO A 57 18.90 9.24 14.57
C PRO A 57 18.26 10.60 14.83
N GLU A 58 19.09 11.64 14.97
CA GLU A 58 18.68 13.02 15.19
C GLU A 58 18.48 13.80 13.88
N SER A 59 18.78 13.20 12.73
CA SER A 59 18.47 13.79 11.44
C SER A 59 16.96 13.73 11.18
N PHE A 60 16.46 14.65 10.34
CA PHE A 60 15.06 14.64 9.94
C PHE A 60 14.67 13.31 9.26
N ASP A 61 15.50 12.82 8.34
CA ASP A 61 15.27 11.55 7.65
C ASP A 61 15.33 10.36 8.59
N GLY A 62 16.28 10.35 9.54
CA GLY A 62 16.37 9.33 10.57
C GLY A 62 15.11 9.25 11.43
N ARG A 63 14.52 10.41 11.79
CA ARG A 63 13.24 10.46 12.49
C ARG A 63 12.09 9.90 11.65
N LEU A 64 12.00 10.24 10.36
CA LEU A 64 10.95 9.72 9.48
C LEU A 64 11.01 8.19 9.34
N VAL A 65 12.21 7.61 9.21
CA VAL A 65 12.37 6.16 9.16
C VAL A 65 11.98 5.52 10.50
N ARG A 66 12.37 6.12 11.63
CA ARG A 66 11.98 5.65 12.97
C ARG A 66 10.47 5.72 13.18
N ASP A 67 9.81 6.78 12.71
CA ASP A 67 8.35 6.93 12.82
C ASP A 67 7.63 5.86 12.00
N LEU A 68 8.13 5.52 10.80
CA LEU A 68 7.60 4.42 9.99
C LEU A 68 7.76 3.06 10.70
N LEU A 69 8.93 2.79 11.30
CA LEU A 69 9.16 1.57 12.09
C LEU A 69 8.23 1.50 13.31
N THR A 70 8.04 2.62 13.99
CA THR A 70 7.13 2.74 15.14
C THR A 70 5.69 2.46 14.72
N ALA A 71 5.24 3.01 13.59
CA ALA A 71 3.91 2.74 13.04
C ALA A 71 3.73 1.26 12.70
N ALA A 72 4.75 0.61 12.11
CA ALA A 72 4.72 -0.82 11.83
C ALA A 72 4.61 -1.67 13.11
N LEU A 73 5.34 -1.31 14.17
CA LEU A 73 5.25 -2.01 15.46
C LEU A 73 3.88 -1.85 16.14
N LYS A 74 3.19 -0.72 15.94
CA LYS A 74 1.83 -0.50 16.45
C LYS A 74 0.79 -1.43 15.82
N LEU A 75 1.08 -2.05 14.67
CA LEU A 75 0.19 -3.06 14.08
C LEU A 75 0.06 -4.33 14.93
N ALA A 76 1.07 -4.64 15.76
CA ALA A 76 1.06 -5.86 16.58
C ALA A 76 -0.04 -5.85 17.67
N PRO A 77 -0.21 -4.77 18.48
CA PRO A 77 -1.30 -4.71 19.45
C PRO A 77 -2.66 -4.30 18.85
N ASP A 78 -2.71 -3.89 17.58
CA ASP A 78 -3.89 -3.31 16.94
C ASP A 78 -5.03 -4.30 16.66
N GLY A 79 -4.79 -5.61 16.81
CA GLY A 79 -5.77 -6.66 16.60
C GLY A 79 -6.23 -6.81 15.14
N ARG A 80 -5.38 -6.45 14.18
CA ARG A 80 -5.66 -6.58 12.74
C ARG A 80 -5.62 -8.04 12.30
N ASP A 81 -6.46 -8.38 11.34
CA ASP A 81 -6.44 -9.71 10.75
C ASP A 81 -5.24 -9.91 9.81
N THR A 82 -5.01 -11.15 9.38
CA THR A 82 -3.88 -11.48 8.50
C THR A 82 -4.00 -10.83 7.12
N GLY A 83 -5.21 -10.59 6.62
CA GLY A 83 -5.45 -9.92 5.34
C GLY A 83 -5.03 -8.45 5.39
N GLU A 84 -5.43 -7.75 6.44
CA GLU A 84 -5.03 -6.36 6.71
C GLU A 84 -3.51 -6.23 6.86
N LEU A 85 -2.87 -7.13 7.63
CA LEU A 85 -1.41 -7.14 7.78
C LEU A 85 -0.69 -7.38 6.44
N LYS A 86 -1.21 -8.28 5.61
CA LYS A 86 -0.66 -8.52 4.25
C LYS A 86 -0.82 -7.30 3.37
N LEU A 87 -1.97 -6.64 3.40
CA LEU A 87 -2.25 -5.45 2.61
C LEU A 87 -1.28 -4.31 2.93
N ILE A 88 -1.11 -3.99 4.22
CA ILE A 88 -0.20 -2.93 4.67
C ILE A 88 1.25 -3.31 4.32
N THR A 89 1.64 -4.56 4.57
CA THR A 89 2.99 -5.05 4.25
C THR A 89 3.29 -4.96 2.75
N ALA A 90 2.34 -5.35 1.90
CA ALA A 90 2.49 -5.26 0.45
C ALA A 90 2.61 -3.80 0.00
N ALA A 91 1.72 -2.92 0.47
CA ALA A 91 1.72 -1.50 0.12
C ALA A 91 3.07 -0.83 0.45
N VAL A 92 3.62 -1.06 1.65
CA VAL A 92 4.93 -0.49 2.03
C VAL A 92 6.06 -1.03 1.16
N LYS A 93 6.06 -2.33 0.85
CA LYS A 93 7.07 -2.95 -0.01
C LYS A 93 7.00 -2.41 -1.44
N GLU A 94 5.80 -2.26 -1.98
CA GLU A 94 5.57 -1.75 -3.33
C GLU A 94 5.95 -0.28 -3.45
N LEU A 95 5.57 0.57 -2.49
CA LEU A 95 5.97 1.98 -2.48
C LEU A 95 7.49 2.13 -2.45
N ARG A 96 8.17 1.39 -1.54
CA ARG A 96 9.64 1.40 -1.47
C ARG A 96 10.28 0.93 -2.79
N TYR A 97 9.72 -0.11 -3.40
CA TYR A 97 10.23 -0.62 -4.68
C TYR A 97 10.01 0.39 -5.82
N ALA A 98 8.83 1.00 -5.91
CA ALA A 98 8.49 2.00 -6.91
C ALA A 98 9.42 3.22 -6.81
N MET A 99 9.65 3.74 -5.59
CA MET A 99 10.60 4.84 -5.37
C MET A 99 12.00 4.49 -5.90
N ARG A 100 12.47 3.26 -5.69
CA ARG A 100 13.75 2.79 -6.23
C ARG A 100 13.75 2.73 -7.76
N VAL A 101 12.70 2.25 -8.39
CA VAL A 101 12.58 2.18 -9.86
C VAL A 101 12.59 3.59 -10.47
N PHE A 102 11.88 4.53 -9.83
CA PHE A 102 11.72 5.89 -10.33
C PHE A 102 12.84 6.86 -9.91
N ALA A 103 13.71 6.49 -8.97
CA ALA A 103 14.83 7.31 -8.51
C ALA A 103 15.85 7.68 -9.61
N GLN A 104 15.86 6.98 -10.74
CA GLN A 104 16.73 7.37 -11.87
C GLN A 104 16.07 8.40 -12.82
N TYR A 105 14.80 8.72 -12.62
CA TYR A 105 13.99 9.56 -13.52
C TYR A 105 13.55 10.86 -12.85
N HIS A 106 14.48 11.59 -12.23
CA HIS A 106 14.15 12.85 -11.55
C HIS A 106 13.78 13.98 -12.52
N GLU A 107 14.46 14.05 -13.67
CA GLU A 107 14.36 15.18 -14.60
C GLU A 107 13.11 15.19 -15.49
N PRO A 108 12.70 14.10 -16.17
CA PRO A 108 11.59 14.20 -17.10
C PRO A 108 10.28 14.45 -16.34
N HIS A 109 9.52 15.43 -16.81
CA HIS A 109 8.13 15.59 -16.40
C HIS A 109 7.33 14.33 -16.78
N LYS A 110 6.35 13.98 -15.96
CA LYS A 110 5.61 12.72 -16.08
C LYS A 110 4.15 13.03 -16.38
N VAL A 111 3.59 12.31 -17.34
CA VAL A 111 2.16 12.33 -17.65
C VAL A 111 1.61 10.92 -17.48
N THR A 112 0.54 10.79 -16.71
CA THR A 112 -0.16 9.52 -16.55
C THR A 112 -1.44 9.54 -17.37
N ILE A 113 -1.60 8.57 -18.26
CA ILE A 113 -2.80 8.42 -19.08
C ILE A 113 -3.64 7.30 -18.48
N PHE A 114 -4.93 7.60 -18.26
CA PHE A 114 -5.92 6.63 -17.82
C PHE A 114 -7.02 6.52 -18.87
N GLY A 115 -7.43 5.29 -19.16
CA GLY A 115 -8.58 5.02 -19.99
C GLY A 115 -9.15 3.63 -19.74
N SER A 116 -10.15 3.28 -20.54
CA SER A 116 -10.80 1.98 -20.45
C SER A 116 -9.93 0.93 -21.12
N ALA A 117 -9.62 -0.12 -20.37
CA ALA A 117 -8.91 -1.28 -20.92
C ALA A 117 -9.70 -2.04 -21.99
N ARG A 118 -10.98 -1.70 -22.17
CA ARG A 118 -11.91 -2.34 -23.10
C ARG A 118 -12.08 -1.56 -24.40
N THR A 119 -11.45 -0.39 -24.53
CA THR A 119 -11.56 0.43 -25.73
C THR A 119 -10.79 -0.21 -26.87
N LYS A 120 -11.47 -0.52 -27.98
CA LYS A 120 -10.85 -1.15 -29.15
C LYS A 120 -10.00 -0.15 -29.95
N PRO A 121 -8.98 -0.61 -30.68
CA PRO A 121 -8.12 0.27 -31.49
C PRO A 121 -8.83 1.12 -32.52
N GLU A 122 -10.01 0.69 -33.00
CA GLU A 122 -10.80 1.43 -34.00
C GLU A 122 -11.60 2.60 -33.38
N HIS A 123 -11.69 2.66 -32.05
CA HIS A 123 -12.42 3.74 -31.37
C HIS A 123 -11.63 5.06 -31.49
N PRO A 124 -12.28 6.20 -31.79
CA PRO A 124 -11.59 7.48 -31.93
C PRO A 124 -10.76 7.87 -30.69
N ASP A 125 -11.23 7.56 -29.49
CA ASP A 125 -10.49 7.82 -28.24
C ASP A 125 -9.16 7.05 -28.16
N TYR A 126 -9.09 5.84 -28.74
CA TYR A 126 -7.84 5.07 -28.77
C TYR A 126 -6.79 5.80 -29.62
N ALA A 127 -7.19 6.28 -30.80
CA ALA A 127 -6.33 7.08 -31.66
C ALA A 127 -5.89 8.36 -30.96
N ALA A 128 -6.82 9.07 -30.30
CA ALA A 128 -6.52 10.29 -29.56
C ALA A 128 -5.51 10.04 -28.41
N ALA A 129 -5.69 8.99 -27.62
CA ALA A 129 -4.79 8.66 -26.53
C ALA A 129 -3.39 8.26 -27.02
N ARG A 130 -3.32 7.47 -28.09
CA ARG A 130 -2.05 7.10 -28.74
C ARG A 130 -1.32 8.33 -29.27
N ASP A 131 -2.03 9.21 -29.96
CA ASP A 131 -1.45 10.41 -30.56
C ASP A 131 -1.01 11.40 -29.47
N PHE A 132 -1.77 11.56 -28.39
CA PHE A 132 -1.38 12.33 -27.22
C PHE A 132 -0.12 11.76 -26.56
N GLY A 133 -0.06 10.45 -26.30
CA GLY A 133 1.13 9.80 -25.73
C GLY A 133 2.38 10.01 -26.59
N ARG A 134 2.24 9.89 -27.92
CA ARG A 134 3.33 10.17 -28.87
C ARG A 134 3.82 11.62 -28.76
N LEU A 135 2.90 12.59 -28.79
CA LEU A 135 3.25 14.02 -28.70
C LEU A 135 3.94 14.37 -27.37
N MET A 136 3.48 13.80 -26.26
CA MET A 136 4.10 14.01 -24.95
C MET A 136 5.52 13.42 -24.89
N ALA A 137 5.71 12.23 -25.44
CA ALA A 137 7.03 11.60 -25.52
C ALA A 137 8.00 12.42 -26.39
N GLU A 138 7.54 12.91 -27.55
CA GLU A 138 8.30 13.83 -28.42
C GLU A 138 8.67 15.14 -27.71
N ALA A 139 7.81 15.62 -26.81
CA ALA A 139 8.06 16.79 -25.98
C ALA A 139 8.96 16.52 -24.75
N GLY A 140 9.52 15.31 -24.62
CA GLY A 140 10.44 14.94 -23.54
C GLY A 140 9.75 14.52 -22.23
N TRP A 141 8.45 14.24 -22.26
CA TRP A 141 7.73 13.72 -21.08
C TRP A 141 7.82 12.20 -21.00
N MET A 142 7.88 11.68 -19.78
CA MET A 142 7.69 10.27 -19.49
C MET A 142 6.20 9.96 -19.45
N VAL A 143 5.73 9.15 -20.39
CA VAL A 143 4.36 8.65 -20.43
C VAL A 143 4.25 7.40 -19.56
N ILE A 144 3.33 7.43 -18.60
CA ILE A 144 3.04 6.33 -17.68
C ILE A 144 1.58 5.91 -17.90
N THR A 145 1.32 4.60 -17.91
CA THR A 145 -0.04 4.05 -18.03
C THR A 145 -0.29 2.99 -16.98
N GLY A 146 -1.54 2.53 -16.87
CA GLY A 146 -1.91 1.38 -16.03
C GLY A 146 -1.46 0.02 -16.58
N ALA A 147 -0.82 -0.02 -17.75
CA ALA A 147 -0.36 -1.24 -18.44
C ALA A 147 -1.46 -2.29 -18.72
N GLY A 148 -2.71 -1.85 -18.82
CA GLY A 148 -3.82 -2.67 -19.33
C GLY A 148 -3.89 -2.63 -20.86
N ASP A 149 -4.81 -3.41 -21.43
CA ASP A 149 -5.21 -3.27 -22.84
C ASP A 149 -5.89 -1.91 -23.08
N GLY A 150 -6.32 -1.62 -24.31
CA GLY A 150 -7.07 -0.40 -24.62
C GLY A 150 -6.26 0.90 -24.44
N ILE A 151 -6.88 1.89 -23.77
CA ILE A 151 -6.26 3.20 -23.46
C ILE A 151 -5.67 3.16 -22.05
#